data_AF-A0A7V8NLJ5-F1
#
_entry.id   AF-A0A7V8NLJ5-F1
#
_cell.length_a   1.000
_cell.length_b   1.000
_cell.length_c   1.000
_cell.angle_alpha   90.00
_cell.angle_beta   90.00
_cell.angle_gamma   90.00
#
_symmetry.space_group_name_H-M   'P 1'
#
loop_
_entity.id
_entity.type
_entity.pdbx_description
1 polymer ?
#
loop_
_entity_poly.entity_id
_entity_poly.type
_entity_poly.pdbx_seq_one_letter_code
_entity_poly.pdbx_strand_id
1 'polypeptide(L)'
;MTLRATVQALGALDVCATLVICTLYATDSTAQNTKQSQPQATSDASPIYGIKIPAGYRDWRLITVNQLVGAEGKLKRLRAQLGSDVALRAFQRGKLPFPDGTIIAALHWKEVSSDENDKVLATGLGRRR
;
A
#
# COMPACT_ATOMS: atom_id res chain seq x y z
N MET A 1 27.15 -60.16 22.02
CA MET A 1 27.72 -60.49 23.34
C MET A 1 28.08 -59.16 24.00
N THR A 2 27.13 -58.56 24.76
CA THR A 2 27.13 -58.44 26.24
C THR A 2 28.20 -57.44 26.72
N LEU A 3 27.92 -56.35 27.44
CA LEU A 3 26.96 -56.17 28.54
C LEU A 3 26.66 -54.67 28.82
N ARG A 4 25.52 -54.44 29.48
CA ARG A 4 24.84 -53.20 29.91
C ARG A 4 25.53 -52.44 31.06
N ALA A 5 25.24 -51.13 31.12
CA ALA A 5 24.81 -50.28 32.27
C ALA A 5 25.72 -50.25 33.53
N THR A 6 25.96 -49.14 34.24
CA THR A 6 25.12 -48.08 34.83
C THR A 6 26.09 -46.91 35.18
N VAL A 7 25.70 -45.64 35.29
CA VAL A 7 25.16 -45.01 36.50
C VAL A 7 24.60 -43.64 36.09
N GLN A 8 23.31 -43.44 36.39
CA GLN A 8 22.64 -42.15 36.42
C GLN A 8 22.96 -41.46 37.76
N ALA A 9 23.16 -40.13 37.75
CA ALA A 9 22.64 -39.15 38.74
C ALA A 9 23.53 -37.91 38.86
N LEU A 10 23.09 -36.78 38.28
CA LEU A 10 23.18 -35.39 38.78
C LEU A 10 22.64 -34.51 37.64
N GLY A 11 21.47 -33.87 37.67
CA GLY A 11 20.74 -33.36 38.82
C GLY A 11 20.86 -31.83 38.84
N ALA A 12 20.11 -31.16 37.97
CA ALA A 12 19.47 -29.86 38.25
C ALA A 12 20.30 -28.76 38.94
N LEU A 13 21.34 -28.22 38.28
CA LEU A 13 22.06 -27.03 38.77
C LEU A 13 22.11 -25.84 37.80
N ASP A 14 21.67 -25.97 36.54
CA ASP A 14 21.77 -24.88 35.56
C ASP A 14 20.57 -23.92 35.51
N VAL A 15 19.58 -24.06 36.40
CA VAL A 15 18.33 -23.26 36.35
C VAL A 15 18.24 -22.18 37.45
N CYS A 16 19.14 -22.17 38.44
CA CYS A 16 19.07 -21.21 39.56
C CYS A 16 20.02 -20.00 39.44
N ALA A 17 20.92 -19.94 38.45
CA ALA A 17 21.83 -18.81 38.30
C ALA A 17 21.22 -17.60 37.55
N THR A 18 20.07 -17.76 36.89
CA THR A 18 19.44 -16.68 36.09
C THR A 18 18.28 -15.98 36.79
N LEU A 19 17.78 -16.49 37.91
CA LEU A 19 16.66 -15.88 38.65
C LEU A 19 17.07 -14.86 39.72
N VAL A 20 18.36 -14.74 40.06
CA VAL A 20 18.84 -13.83 41.12
C VAL A 20 19.16 -12.41 40.61
N ILE A 21 19.24 -12.20 39.30
CA ILE A 21 19.45 -10.85 38.73
C ILE A 21 18.12 -10.06 38.61
N CYS A 22 16.98 -10.69 38.91
CA CYS A 22 15.65 -10.14 38.63
C CYS A 22 15.00 -9.30 39.75
N THR A 23 15.63 -9.04 40.89
CA THR A 23 14.89 -8.43 42.05
C THR A 23 15.57 -7.26 42.79
N LEU A 24 16.68 -6.68 42.31
CA LEU A 24 17.37 -5.61 43.06
C LEU A 24 17.39 -4.20 42.44
N TYR A 25 16.61 -3.94 41.40
CA TYR A 25 16.53 -2.59 40.79
C TYR A 25 15.10 -1.99 40.74
N ALA A 26 14.23 -2.38 41.66
CA ALA A 26 13.12 -1.53 42.10
C ALA A 26 13.52 -1.06 43.50
N THR A 27 13.74 0.22 43.77
CA THR A 27 12.71 1.27 43.75
C THR A 27 13.36 2.66 43.72
N ASP A 28 12.91 3.55 42.83
CA ASP A 28 12.63 4.94 43.23
C ASP A 28 11.66 5.64 42.27
N SER A 29 10.49 5.94 42.82
CA SER A 29 9.74 7.19 42.75
C SER A 29 9.36 7.83 41.39
N THR A 30 8.06 7.74 41.13
CA THR A 30 7.13 8.57 40.35
C THR A 30 7.61 9.92 39.80
N ALA A 31 7.62 10.02 38.46
CA ALA A 31 7.12 11.20 37.74
C ALA A 31 6.56 10.74 36.39
N GLN A 32 5.23 10.68 36.29
CA GLN A 32 4.51 10.43 35.06
C GLN A 32 4.77 11.58 34.08
N ASN A 33 5.60 11.36 33.08
CA ASN A 33 5.44 12.01 31.80
C ASN A 33 5.50 10.95 30.71
N THR A 34 4.47 10.11 30.69
CA THR A 34 4.01 9.49 29.46
C THR A 34 3.60 10.63 28.53
N LYS A 35 4.57 11.21 27.80
CA LYS A 35 4.36 11.50 26.40
C LYS A 35 4.14 10.15 25.73
N GLN A 36 2.95 9.62 25.96
CA GLN A 36 2.31 8.63 25.14
C GLN A 36 2.44 9.20 23.75
N SER A 37 3.39 8.67 23.00
CA SER A 37 3.44 8.90 21.56
C SER A 37 2.12 8.31 21.09
N GLN A 38 1.11 9.17 20.99
CA GLN A 38 -0.10 8.88 20.27
C GLN A 38 0.35 8.19 18.99
N PRO A 39 -0.29 7.07 18.58
CA PRO A 39 -0.15 6.60 17.22
C PRO A 39 -0.41 7.84 16.36
N GLN A 40 0.66 8.39 15.78
CA GLN A 40 0.55 9.55 14.94
C GLN A 40 -0.32 9.06 13.81
N ALA A 41 -1.60 9.48 13.83
CA ALA A 41 -2.55 9.13 12.81
C ALA A 41 -1.84 9.46 11.51
N THR A 42 -1.53 8.43 10.72
CA THR A 42 -0.90 8.62 9.42
C THR A 42 -1.93 9.38 8.60
N SER A 43 -1.75 10.69 8.53
CA SER A 43 -2.72 11.71 8.10
C SER A 43 -3.13 11.60 6.62
N ASP A 44 -2.64 10.60 5.90
CA ASP A 44 -2.83 10.40 4.46
C ASP A 44 -3.86 9.31 4.11
N ALA A 45 -4.49 8.70 5.10
CA ALA A 45 -5.55 7.73 4.87
C ALA A 45 -6.90 8.44 4.62
N SER A 46 -7.70 7.92 3.69
CA SER A 46 -9.05 8.42 3.45
C SER A 46 -9.88 8.40 4.75
N PRO A 47 -10.59 9.50 5.09
CA PRO A 47 -11.23 9.64 6.40
C PRO A 47 -12.26 8.54 6.74
N ILE A 48 -12.93 7.99 5.72
CA ILE A 48 -14.03 7.03 5.91
C ILE A 48 -13.56 5.59 5.69
N TYR A 49 -12.67 5.35 4.73
CA TYR A 49 -12.32 4.00 4.29
C TYR A 49 -10.93 3.54 4.74
N GLY A 50 -10.12 4.43 5.33
CA GLY A 50 -8.76 4.10 5.77
C GLY A 50 -7.79 3.78 4.61
N ILE A 51 -8.26 3.83 3.36
CA ILE A 51 -7.46 3.58 2.17
C ILE A 51 -6.51 4.75 1.95
N LYS A 52 -5.21 4.46 1.90
CA LYS A 52 -4.17 5.38 1.44
C LYS A 52 -3.97 5.22 -0.06
N ILE A 53 -3.51 6.27 -0.74
CA ILE A 53 -3.08 6.15 -2.14
C ILE A 53 -1.83 5.25 -2.16
N PRO A 54 -1.87 4.11 -2.87
CA PRO A 54 -0.72 3.20 -2.90
C PRO A 54 0.50 3.85 -3.57
N ALA A 55 1.67 3.65 -2.99
CA ALA A 55 2.92 4.07 -3.63
C ALA A 55 3.07 3.37 -4.99
N GLY A 56 3.57 4.10 -5.99
CA GLY A 56 3.76 3.56 -7.35
C GLY A 56 2.47 3.29 -8.14
N TYR A 57 1.29 3.72 -7.67
CA TYR A 57 0.02 3.48 -8.40
C TYR A 57 0.01 4.02 -9.83
N ARG A 58 0.86 5.02 -10.14
CA ARG A 58 0.99 5.59 -11.48
C ARG A 58 1.71 4.66 -12.46
N ASP A 59 2.47 3.69 -11.96
CA ASP A 59 3.17 2.69 -12.77
C ASP A 59 2.32 1.42 -12.99
N TRP A 60 1.12 1.38 -12.40
CA TRP A 60 0.19 0.28 -12.59
C TRP A 60 -0.31 0.20 -14.02
N ARG A 61 -0.74 -1.00 -14.42
CA ARG A 61 -1.17 -1.23 -15.80
C ARG A 61 -2.50 -0.55 -16.08
N LEU A 62 -2.55 0.13 -17.23
CA LEU A 62 -3.77 0.73 -17.77
C LEU A 62 -4.82 -0.35 -18.09
N ILE A 63 -6.01 -0.20 -17.52
CA ILE A 63 -7.18 -1.03 -17.82
C ILE A 63 -7.96 -0.42 -18.99
N THR A 64 -8.30 0.87 -18.90
CA THR A 64 -9.12 1.55 -19.89
C THR A 64 -8.94 3.07 -19.83
N VAL A 65 -9.27 3.73 -20.93
CA VAL A 65 -9.30 5.19 -21.09
C VAL A 65 -10.70 5.60 -21.54
N ASN A 66 -11.18 6.71 -21.01
CA ASN A 66 -12.43 7.32 -21.45
C ASN A 66 -12.30 8.84 -21.49
N GLN A 67 -12.96 9.48 -22.44
CA GLN A 67 -13.14 10.93 -22.46
C GLN A 67 -14.54 11.26 -21.94
N LEU A 68 -14.62 12.10 -20.91
CA LEU A 68 -15.88 12.63 -20.41
C LEU A 68 -16.12 14.01 -21.03
N VAL A 69 -17.12 14.09 -21.89
CA VAL A 69 -17.62 15.34 -22.46
C VAL A 69 -19.00 15.63 -21.85
N GLY A 70 -19.12 16.75 -21.13
CA GLY A 70 -20.38 17.20 -20.54
C GLY A 70 -21.20 18.06 -21.49
N ALA A 71 -22.36 18.53 -21.00
CA ALA A 71 -23.28 19.37 -21.76
C ALA A 71 -22.57 20.56 -22.43
N GLU A 72 -22.94 20.83 -23.68
CA GLU A 72 -22.44 21.95 -24.48
C GLU A 72 -20.91 21.94 -24.70
N GLY A 73 -20.23 20.81 -24.48
CA GLY A 73 -18.78 20.69 -24.69
C GLY A 73 -17.92 21.47 -23.67
N LYS A 74 -18.54 22.00 -22.60
CA LYS A 74 -17.87 22.85 -21.59
C LYS A 74 -17.05 22.05 -20.58
N LEU A 75 -17.42 20.79 -20.33
CA LEU A 75 -16.67 19.88 -19.48
C LEU A 75 -15.96 18.88 -20.37
N LYS A 76 -14.64 18.96 -20.43
CA LYS A 76 -13.81 17.99 -21.14
C LYS A 76 -12.78 17.42 -20.19
N ARG A 77 -12.84 16.11 -19.95
CA ARG A 77 -11.88 15.41 -19.09
C ARG A 77 -11.40 14.13 -19.74
N LEU A 78 -10.09 13.91 -19.73
CA LEU A 78 -9.51 12.61 -20.02
C LEU A 78 -9.47 11.79 -18.74
N ARG A 79 -9.86 10.53 -18.81
CA ARG A 79 -9.93 9.62 -17.66
C ARG A 79 -9.19 8.33 -17.99
N ALA A 80 -8.35 7.87 -17.07
CA ALA A 80 -7.68 6.58 -17.16
C ALA A 80 -7.92 5.78 -15.88
N GLN A 81 -8.13 4.47 -16.04
CA GLN A 81 -8.24 3.54 -14.92
C GLN A 81 -7.01 2.65 -14.90
N LEU A 82 -6.27 2.67 -13.79
CA LEU A 82 -5.10 1.83 -13.56
C LEU A 82 -5.44 0.72 -12.57
N GLY A 83 -4.97 -0.48 -12.84
CA GLY A 83 -5.25 -1.66 -12.02
C GLY A 83 -4.02 -2.18 -11.30
N SER A 84 -4.18 -2.47 -10.01
CA SER A 84 -3.28 -3.40 -9.32
C SER A 84 -3.22 -4.76 -10.04
N ASP A 85 -2.19 -5.56 -9.78
CA ASP A 85 -2.06 -6.88 -10.40
C ASP A 85 -3.25 -7.80 -10.11
N VAL A 86 -3.85 -7.67 -8.92
CA VAL A 86 -5.06 -8.42 -8.53
C VAL A 86 -6.24 -8.00 -9.41
N ALA A 87 -6.43 -6.68 -9.61
CA ALA A 87 -7.48 -6.14 -10.48
C ALA A 87 -7.31 -6.64 -11.91
N LEU A 88 -6.09 -6.54 -12.46
CA LEU A 88 -5.81 -6.92 -13.84
C LEU A 88 -6.09 -8.41 -14.09
N ARG A 89 -5.65 -9.29 -13.18
CA ARG A 89 -5.94 -10.74 -13.27
C ARG A 89 -7.44 -11.04 -13.16
N ALA A 90 -8.16 -10.31 -12.33
CA ALA A 90 -9.61 -10.47 -12.20
C ALA A 90 -10.34 -10.08 -13.49
N PHE A 91 -9.98 -8.93 -14.10
CA PHE A 91 -10.53 -8.52 -15.40
C PHE A 91 -10.22 -9.53 -16.50
N GLN A 92 -8.97 -9.99 -16.63
CA GLN A 92 -8.57 -10.96 -17.64
C GLN A 92 -9.32 -12.30 -17.54
N ARG A 93 -9.67 -12.71 -16.32
CA ARG A 93 -10.38 -13.98 -16.05
C ARG A 93 -11.90 -13.82 -15.98
N GLY A 94 -12.43 -12.61 -16.13
CA GLY A 94 -13.85 -12.33 -15.92
C GLY A 94 -14.33 -12.67 -14.50
N LYS A 95 -13.46 -12.58 -13.49
CA LYS A 95 -13.77 -13.02 -12.12
C LYS A 95 -14.57 -11.95 -11.38
N LEU A 96 -15.76 -12.33 -10.94
CA LEU A 96 -16.59 -11.57 -10.01
C LEU A 96 -17.08 -12.46 -8.84
N PRO A 97 -17.20 -11.93 -7.61
CA PRO A 97 -16.77 -10.59 -7.20
C PRO A 97 -15.24 -10.43 -7.31
N PHE A 98 -14.78 -9.18 -7.34
CA PHE A 98 -13.34 -8.90 -7.32
C PHE A 98 -12.71 -9.46 -6.04
N PRO A 99 -11.53 -10.10 -6.11
CA PRO A 99 -10.84 -10.60 -4.91
C PRO A 99 -10.41 -9.48 -3.97
N ASP A 100 -10.22 -9.81 -2.70
CA ASP A 100 -9.64 -8.90 -1.71
C ASP A 100 -8.28 -8.35 -2.16
N GLY A 101 -8.01 -7.10 -1.78
CA GLY A 101 -6.82 -6.36 -2.22
C GLY A 101 -6.91 -5.83 -3.66
N THR A 102 -8.03 -5.99 -4.34
CA THR A 102 -8.29 -5.32 -5.63
C THR A 102 -8.36 -3.81 -5.42
N ILE A 103 -7.44 -3.09 -6.06
CA ILE A 103 -7.49 -1.63 -6.14
C ILE A 103 -7.49 -1.22 -7.61
N ILE A 104 -8.39 -0.29 -7.94
CA ILE A 104 -8.47 0.41 -9.22
C ILE A 104 -8.29 1.91 -8.93
N ALA A 105 -7.24 2.50 -9.49
CA ALA A 105 -6.96 3.92 -9.35
C ALA A 105 -7.55 4.71 -10.53
N ALA A 106 -8.32 5.74 -10.22
CA ALA A 106 -8.95 6.60 -11.22
C ALA A 106 -8.20 7.93 -11.39
N LEU A 107 -7.64 8.14 -12.57
CA LEU A 107 -6.93 9.37 -12.92
C LEU A 107 -7.84 10.21 -13.83
N HIS A 108 -8.10 11.44 -13.42
CA HIS A 108 -8.95 12.37 -14.17
C HIS A 108 -8.18 13.67 -14.44
N TRP A 109 -7.95 13.99 -15.70
CA TRP A 109 -7.34 15.23 -16.13
C TRP A 109 -8.38 16.14 -16.76
N LYS A 110 -8.26 17.45 -16.52
CA LYS A 110 -8.99 18.46 -17.29
C LYS A 110 -8.27 18.67 -18.61
N GLU A 111 -9.02 18.66 -19.71
CA GLU A 111 -8.48 19.03 -21.01
C GLU A 111 -8.23 20.54 -21.07
N VAL A 112 -7.06 20.94 -21.57
CA VAL A 112 -6.65 22.34 -21.73
C VAL A 112 -6.03 22.48 -23.12
N SER A 113 -6.41 23.52 -23.87
CA SER A 113 -5.82 23.82 -25.17
C SER A 113 -4.37 24.26 -25.04
N SER A 114 -3.54 23.99 -26.05
CA SER A 114 -2.14 24.38 -26.08
C SER A 114 -1.74 24.81 -27.49
N ASP A 115 -1.60 26.12 -27.70
CA ASP A 115 -1.20 26.71 -28.98
C ASP A 115 0.17 26.18 -29.46
N GLU A 116 1.06 25.82 -28.52
CA GLU A 116 2.37 25.24 -28.81
C GLU A 116 2.22 23.84 -29.41
N ASN A 117 1.42 22.96 -28.79
CA ASN A 117 1.09 21.66 -29.37
C ASN A 117 0.40 21.80 -30.72
N ASP A 118 -0.56 22.72 -30.84
CA ASP A 118 -1.32 22.92 -32.07
C ASP A 118 -0.42 23.32 -33.25
N LYS A 119 0.57 24.22 -33.02
CA LYS A 119 1.57 24.60 -34.04
C LYS A 119 2.40 23.42 -34.53
N VAL A 120 2.88 22.57 -33.62
CA VAL A 120 3.72 21.41 -33.97
C VAL A 120 2.89 20.36 -34.71
N LEU A 121 1.68 20.05 -34.21
CA LEU A 121 0.83 19.02 -34.78
C LEU A 121 0.23 19.41 -36.14
N ALA A 122 -0.04 20.70 -36.38
CA ALA A 122 -0.50 21.20 -37.67
C ALA A 122 0.50 20.92 -38.80
N THR A 123 1.80 20.98 -38.50
CA THR A 123 2.87 20.76 -39.49
C THR A 123 3.05 19.28 -39.82
N GLY A 124 2.87 18.38 -38.83
CA GLY A 124 3.14 16.95 -38.96
C GLY A 124 1.95 16.08 -39.39
N LEU A 125 0.72 16.43 -39.00
CA LEU A 125 -0.49 15.64 -39.28
C LEU A 125 -1.31 16.15 -40.48
N GLY A 126 -0.96 17.31 -41.04
CA GLY A 126 -1.73 18.00 -42.09
C GLY A 126 -1.64 17.42 -43.51
N ARG A 127 -0.96 16.29 -43.74
CA ARG A 127 -0.74 15.80 -45.12
C ARG A 127 -0.81 14.27 -45.26
N ARG A 128 -1.99 13.68 -45.03
CA ARG A 128 -2.46 12.47 -45.73
C ARG A 128 -3.97 12.55 -45.88
N ARG A 129 -4.43 12.88 -47.09
CA ARG A 129 -5.74 12.44 -47.60
C ARG A 129 -5.52 11.16 -48.38
#